data_AF-A0A2T5J842-F1
#
_entry.id   AF-A0A2T5J842-F1
#
_cell.length_a   1.000
_cell.length_b   1.000
_cell.length_c   1.000
_cell.angle_alpha   90.00
_cell.angle_beta   90.00
_cell.angle_gamma   90.00
#
_symmetry.space_group_name_H-M   'P 1'
#
loop_
_entity.id
_entity.type
_entity.pdbx_description
1 polymer ?
#
loop_
_entity_poly.entity_id
_entity_poly.type
_entity_poly.pdbx_seq_one_letter_code
_entity_poly.pdbx_strand_id
1 'polypeptide(L)'
;MVLNKKLLKLEIDLDFVLIAITAPLRDYRVAYLINKHLRFNFVRINDHEVQIYPTSAEPVPFAMFNDFWEASETDFYLIANRGTDGMLIPEMREADYFLMIKNYIDDYDLAEIINGLNRIPEIVAAIKIDPKRIKSKENLLF
;
A
#
# COMPACT_ATOMS: atom_id res chain seq x y z
N MET A 1 -9.38 -41.02 20.46
CA MET A 1 -8.59 -39.80 20.68
C MET A 1 -9.14 -38.73 19.75
N VAL A 2 -9.98 -37.82 20.26
CA VAL A 2 -10.58 -36.76 19.45
C VAL A 2 -9.52 -35.69 19.22
N LEU A 3 -9.08 -35.54 17.98
CA LEU A 3 -8.13 -34.51 17.59
C LEU A 3 -8.86 -33.16 17.63
N ASN A 4 -8.75 -32.45 18.76
CA ASN A 4 -9.13 -31.05 18.86
C ASN A 4 -8.17 -30.24 17.96
N LYS A 5 -8.51 -30.07 16.69
CA LYS A 5 -7.93 -29.02 15.86
C LYS A 5 -8.36 -27.69 16.46
N LYS A 6 -7.54 -27.16 17.38
CA LYS A 6 -7.55 -25.73 17.66
C LYS A 6 -7.23 -25.03 16.34
N LEU A 7 -8.28 -24.58 15.64
CA LEU A 7 -8.15 -23.56 14.63
C LEU A 7 -7.53 -22.35 15.35
N LEU A 8 -6.22 -22.16 15.20
CA LEU A 8 -5.63 -20.86 15.43
C LEU A 8 -6.32 -19.94 14.43
N LYS A 9 -7.32 -19.17 14.89
CA LYS A 9 -7.66 -17.95 14.19
C LYS A 9 -6.45 -17.06 14.38
N LEU A 10 -5.54 -17.13 13.41
CA LEU A 10 -4.44 -16.17 13.31
C LEU A 10 -5.15 -14.83 13.09
N GLU A 11 -5.31 -14.05 14.17
CA GLU A 11 -5.70 -12.66 14.02
C GLU A 11 -4.54 -11.99 13.31
N ILE A 12 -4.70 -11.77 12.02
CA ILE A 12 -3.74 -11.03 11.21
C ILE A 12 -3.66 -9.65 11.83
N ASP A 13 -2.53 -9.36 12.46
CA ASP A 13 -2.26 -8.04 13.01
C ASP A 13 -1.88 -7.11 11.85
N LEU A 14 -2.78 -6.20 11.51
CA LEU A 14 -2.58 -5.22 10.45
C LEU A 14 -2.01 -3.96 11.09
N ASP A 15 -0.78 -4.07 11.59
CA ASP A 15 -0.08 -2.99 12.27
C ASP A 15 0.66 -2.09 11.28
N PHE A 16 -0.12 -1.39 10.46
CA PHE A 16 0.36 -0.40 9.51
C PHE A 16 -0.71 0.65 9.22
N VAL A 17 -0.26 1.83 8.84
CA VAL A 17 -1.14 2.87 8.28
C VAL A 17 -1.25 2.67 6.77
N LEU A 18 -2.44 2.91 6.22
CA LEU A 18 -2.69 2.78 4.79
C LEU A 18 -3.40 4.05 4.27
N ILE A 19 -2.86 4.59 3.19
CA ILE A 19 -3.43 5.74 2.48
C ILE A 19 -3.75 5.29 1.05
N ALA A 20 -5.00 5.46 0.62
CA ALA A 20 -5.38 5.28 -0.77
C ALA A 20 -5.14 6.56 -1.55
N ILE A 21 -4.52 6.45 -2.73
CA ILE A 21 -4.18 7.55 -3.61
C ILE A 21 -4.86 7.33 -4.97
N THR A 22 -5.64 8.32 -5.42
CA THR A 22 -6.24 8.37 -6.75
C THR A 22 -5.42 9.34 -7.61
N ALA A 23 -4.81 8.84 -8.67
CA ALA A 23 -3.94 9.61 -9.54
C ALA A 23 -3.84 8.92 -10.91
N PRO A 24 -4.34 9.56 -12.00
CA PRO A 24 -4.34 8.98 -13.34
C PRO A 24 -2.96 9.08 -14.00
N LEU A 25 -1.93 8.56 -13.33
CA LEU A 25 -0.53 8.64 -13.71
C LEU A 25 0.07 7.24 -13.85
N ARG A 26 1.25 7.14 -14.47
CA ARG A 26 2.07 5.93 -14.41
C ARG A 26 2.80 5.86 -13.07
N ASP A 27 3.13 4.64 -12.65
CA ASP A 27 3.77 4.31 -11.39
C ASP A 27 5.02 5.17 -11.09
N TYR A 28 5.97 5.22 -12.02
CA TYR A 28 7.19 6.03 -11.88
C TYR A 28 6.92 7.53 -11.81
N ARG A 29 5.85 8.01 -12.45
CA ARG A 29 5.48 9.44 -12.44
C ARG A 29 4.91 9.84 -11.09
N VAL A 30 4.07 9.01 -10.48
CA VAL A 30 3.50 9.27 -9.16
C VAL A 30 4.61 9.26 -8.10
N ALA A 31 5.50 8.25 -8.12
CA ALA A 31 6.64 8.17 -7.21
C ALA A 31 7.56 9.41 -7.33
N TYR A 32 7.89 9.81 -8.56
CA TYR A 32 8.68 11.01 -8.83
C TYR A 32 8.03 12.29 -8.28
N LEU A 33 6.72 12.47 -8.48
CA LEU A 33 6.02 13.66 -7.99
C LEU A 33 5.97 13.70 -6.47
N ILE A 34 5.75 12.56 -5.82
CA ILE A 34 5.77 12.44 -4.36
C ILE A 34 7.16 12.81 -3.82
N ASN A 35 8.23 12.25 -4.40
CA ASN A 35 9.60 12.59 -4.01
C ASN A 35 9.88 14.09 -4.12
N LYS A 36 9.47 14.69 -5.25
CA LYS A 36 9.71 16.10 -5.55
C LYS A 36 9.02 17.06 -4.57
N HIS A 37 7.79 16.74 -4.13
CA HIS A 37 6.98 17.67 -3.34
C HIS A 37 7.05 17.40 -1.83
N LEU A 38 7.26 16.15 -1.43
CA LEU A 38 7.10 15.71 -0.03
C LEU A 38 8.39 15.21 0.61
N ARG A 39 9.54 15.41 -0.07
CA ARG A 39 10.87 15.00 0.41
C ARG A 39 11.03 13.49 0.66
N PHE A 40 10.18 12.67 0.04
CA PHE A 40 10.43 11.24 -0.07
C PHE A 40 11.55 10.96 -1.07
N ASN A 41 12.10 9.76 -0.97
CA ASN A 41 13.04 9.20 -1.92
C ASN A 41 12.61 7.79 -2.35
N PHE A 42 11.36 7.63 -2.80
CA PHE A 42 10.86 6.37 -3.34
C PHE A 42 11.73 5.86 -4.48
N VAL A 43 12.31 4.67 -4.27
CA VAL A 43 13.07 3.91 -5.26
C VAL A 43 12.28 2.65 -5.63
N ARG A 44 12.26 2.30 -6.92
CA ARG A 44 11.62 1.06 -7.37
C ARG A 44 12.36 -0.15 -6.80
N ILE A 45 11.60 -1.06 -6.21
CA ILE A 45 12.09 -2.36 -5.75
C ILE A 45 11.43 -3.48 -6.57
N ASN A 46 11.63 -4.74 -6.18
CA ASN A 46 10.91 -5.86 -6.79
C ASN A 46 9.41 -5.65 -6.66
N ASP A 47 8.67 -6.02 -7.71
CA ASP A 47 7.21 -5.93 -7.71
C ASP A 47 6.62 -6.82 -6.61
N HIS A 48 5.52 -6.38 -6.02
CA HIS A 48 4.78 -7.15 -5.04
C HIS A 48 3.95 -8.21 -5.75
N GLU A 49 4.31 -9.48 -5.57
CA GLU A 49 3.65 -10.60 -6.25
C GLU A 49 2.52 -11.18 -5.37
N VAL A 50 1.29 -11.14 -5.87
CA VAL A 50 0.11 -11.61 -5.13
C VAL A 50 -0.69 -12.62 -5.92
N GLN A 51 -1.08 -13.72 -5.27
CA GLN A 51 -1.96 -14.73 -5.85
C GLN A 51 -3.42 -14.23 -5.91
N ILE A 52 -3.77 -13.50 -6.98
CA ILE A 52 -5.14 -12.94 -7.14
C ILE A 52 -6.18 -14.01 -7.48
N TYR A 53 -5.81 -14.96 -8.35
CA TYR A 53 -6.69 -16.05 -8.76
C TYR A 53 -6.15 -17.37 -8.19
N PRO A 54 -6.89 -18.08 -7.31
CA PRO A 54 -6.38 -19.32 -6.69
C PRO A 54 -5.99 -20.42 -7.69
N THR A 55 -6.51 -20.36 -8.91
CA THR A 55 -6.26 -21.33 -9.98
C THR A 55 -5.20 -20.88 -10.99
N SER A 56 -4.67 -19.66 -10.89
CA SER A 56 -3.58 -19.18 -11.73
C SER A 56 -2.26 -19.84 -11.31
N ALA A 57 -1.43 -20.23 -12.27
CA ALA A 57 -0.11 -20.79 -12.00
C ALA A 57 0.88 -19.74 -11.49
N GLU A 58 0.70 -18.46 -11.88
CA GLU A 58 1.61 -17.37 -11.56
C GLU A 58 0.89 -16.28 -10.73
N PRO A 59 1.58 -15.69 -9.75
CA PRO A 59 1.08 -14.52 -9.04
C PRO A 59 1.08 -13.29 -9.96
N VAL A 60 0.24 -12.31 -9.63
CA VAL A 60 0.17 -11.04 -10.37
C VAL A 60 1.16 -10.06 -9.74
N PRO A 61 2.08 -9.47 -10.52
CA PRO A 61 3.00 -8.45 -10.02
C PRO A 61 2.33 -7.07 -9.94
N PHE A 62 2.60 -6.36 -8.85
CA PHE A 62 2.19 -4.98 -8.61
C PHE A 62 3.42 -4.10 -8.40
N ALA A 63 3.57 -3.05 -9.20
CA ALA A 63 4.72 -2.16 -9.11
C ALA A 63 4.85 -1.57 -7.69
N MET A 64 6.06 -1.61 -7.14
CA MET A 64 6.33 -1.25 -5.76
C MET A 64 7.57 -0.38 -5.63
N PHE A 65 7.48 0.61 -4.75
CA PHE A 65 8.56 1.52 -4.42
C PHE A 65 8.70 1.60 -2.91
N ASN A 66 9.93 1.76 -2.43
CA ASN A 66 10.22 1.90 -1.00
C ASN A 66 11.02 3.17 -0.72
N ASP A 67 10.74 3.77 0.43
CA ASP A 67 11.58 4.76 1.09
C ASP A 67 11.67 4.40 2.57
N PHE A 68 12.78 4.76 3.22
CA PHE A 68 13.03 4.48 4.62
C PHE A 68 13.50 5.74 5.33
N TRP A 69 12.79 6.11 6.40
CA TRP A 69 13.17 7.25 7.24
C TRP A 69 13.97 6.75 8.44
N GLU A 70 15.29 6.87 8.38
CA GLU A 70 16.21 6.41 9.43
C GLU A 70 15.91 7.00 10.81
N ALA A 71 15.52 8.28 10.87
CA ALA A 71 15.30 8.99 12.13
C ALA A 71 14.14 8.43 12.97
N SER A 72 13.12 7.87 12.31
CA SER A 72 11.93 7.29 12.93
C SER A 72 11.85 5.78 12.78
N GLU A 73 12.84 5.17 12.10
CA GLU A 73 12.83 3.76 11.70
C GLU A 73 11.51 3.35 10.99
N THR A 74 11.02 4.22 10.11
CA THR A 74 9.72 4.06 9.44
C THR A 74 9.89 3.66 7.99
N ASP A 75 9.22 2.57 7.59
CA ASP A 75 9.19 2.10 6.21
C ASP A 75 7.96 2.60 5.47
N PHE A 76 8.18 3.09 4.26
CA PHE A 76 7.12 3.53 3.36
C PHE A 76 7.12 2.67 2.10
N TYR A 77 5.94 2.18 1.74
CA TYR A 77 5.73 1.38 0.54
C TYR A 77 4.63 1.99 -0.32
N LEU A 78 4.99 2.41 -1.53
CA LEU A 78 4.06 2.88 -2.53
C LEU A 78 3.80 1.73 -3.51
N ILE A 79 2.56 1.24 -3.56
CA ILE A 79 2.18 0.04 -4.30
C ILE A 79 1.08 0.39 -5.30
N ALA A 80 1.25 -0.03 -6.56
CA ALA A 80 0.20 0.11 -7.56
C ALA A 80 -0.99 -0.81 -7.25
N ASN A 81 -2.20 -0.29 -7.40
CA ASN A 81 -3.41 -1.11 -7.26
C ASN A 81 -3.69 -1.94 -8.52
N ARG A 82 -3.15 -1.57 -9.69
CA ARG A 82 -3.34 -2.30 -10.95
C ARG A 82 -2.10 -3.10 -11.30
N GLY A 83 -2.28 -4.39 -11.52
CA GLY A 83 -1.26 -5.30 -12.05
C GLY A 83 -1.51 -5.61 -13.52
N THR A 84 -0.76 -6.58 -14.07
CA THR A 84 -0.90 -7.04 -15.46
C THR A 84 -2.23 -7.73 -15.72
N ASP A 85 -2.73 -8.50 -14.74
CA ASP A 85 -3.99 -9.24 -14.82
C ASP A 85 -4.70 -9.27 -13.46
N GLY A 86 -4.99 -8.09 -12.89
CA GLY A 86 -5.72 -8.01 -11.63
C GLY A 86 -5.58 -6.69 -10.89
N MET A 87 -6.25 -6.61 -9.75
CA MET A 87 -6.13 -5.49 -8.81
C MET A 87 -5.68 -5.99 -7.44
N LEU A 88 -4.80 -5.23 -6.78
CA LEU A 88 -4.30 -5.54 -5.45
C LEU A 88 -5.44 -5.51 -4.44
N ILE A 89 -6.31 -4.51 -4.55
CA ILE A 89 -7.51 -4.33 -3.73
C ILE A 89 -8.71 -4.07 -4.65
N PRO A 90 -9.38 -5.14 -5.13
CA PRO A 90 -10.48 -5.04 -6.09
C PRO A 90 -11.71 -4.27 -5.60
N GLU A 91 -11.89 -4.14 -4.28
CA GLU A 91 -12.99 -3.36 -3.67
C GLU A 91 -12.75 -1.85 -3.74
N MET A 92 -11.52 -1.40 -4.00
CA MET A 92 -11.12 0.00 -4.03
C MET A 92 -10.69 0.44 -5.42
N ARG A 93 -11.60 0.29 -6.40
CA ARG A 93 -11.28 0.47 -7.84
C ARG A 93 -10.87 1.88 -8.24
N GLU A 94 -11.26 2.87 -7.45
CA GLU A 94 -10.93 4.28 -7.67
C GLU A 94 -9.51 4.61 -7.19
N ALA A 95 -8.95 3.84 -6.26
CA ALA A 95 -7.57 4.02 -5.83
C ALA A 95 -6.63 3.43 -6.89
N ASP A 96 -5.68 4.24 -7.36
CA ASP A 96 -4.65 3.81 -8.31
C ASP A 96 -3.40 3.29 -7.58
N TYR A 97 -3.14 3.81 -6.37
CA TYR A 97 -2.00 3.43 -5.54
C TYR A 97 -2.39 3.36 -4.05
N PHE A 98 -1.59 2.63 -3.29
CA PHE A 98 -1.60 2.65 -1.83
C PHE A 98 -0.24 3.06 -1.30
N LEU A 99 -0.21 3.99 -0.36
CA LEU A 99 0.95 4.27 0.47
C LEU A 99 0.74 3.58 1.82
N MET A 100 1.52 2.52 2.06
CA MET A 100 1.56 1.80 3.31
C MET A 100 2.74 2.28 4.15
N ILE A 101 2.50 2.52 5.43
CA ILE A 101 3.48 3.00 6.39
C ILE A 101 3.58 1.97 7.50
N LYS A 102 4.75 1.33 7.63
CA LYS A 102 5.03 0.35 8.69
C LYS A 102 5.84 1.00 9.80
N ASN A 103 5.71 0.47 11.00
CA ASN A 103 6.25 1.02 12.25
C ASN A 103 5.56 2.34 12.63
N TYR A 104 6.20 3.10 13.51
CA TYR A 104 5.60 4.30 14.09
C TYR A 104 5.57 5.45 13.08
N ILE A 105 4.43 6.15 13.04
CA ILE A 105 4.29 7.49 12.51
C ILE A 105 3.32 8.25 13.41
N ASP A 106 3.66 9.49 13.78
CA ASP A 106 2.77 10.30 14.58
C ASP A 106 1.66 10.95 13.74
N ASP A 107 0.63 11.44 14.42
CA ASP A 107 -0.55 12.02 13.76
C ASP A 107 -0.24 13.32 13.01
N TYR A 108 0.80 14.07 13.42
CA TYR A 108 1.20 15.31 12.77
C TYR A 108 1.87 15.01 11.43
N ASP A 109 2.87 14.13 11.43
CA ASP A 109 3.57 13.70 10.22
C ASP A 109 2.63 13.01 9.24
N LEU A 110 1.73 12.15 9.74
CA LEU A 110 0.71 11.51 8.92
C LEU A 110 -0.22 12.55 8.25
N ALA A 111 -0.66 13.55 9.00
CA ALA A 111 -1.49 14.62 8.46
C ALA A 111 -0.74 15.45 7.41
N GLU A 112 0.54 15.78 7.64
CA GLU A 112 1.37 16.51 6.68
C GLU A 112 1.58 15.71 5.39
N ILE A 113 1.81 14.40 5.46
CA ILE A 113 1.90 13.53 4.27
C ILE A 113 0.58 13.56 3.48
N ILE A 114 -0.57 13.34 4.14
CA ILE A 114 -1.88 13.33 3.47
C ILE A 114 -2.20 14.69 2.84
N ASN A 115 -1.99 15.77 3.59
CA ASN A 115 -2.21 17.14 3.10
C ASN A 115 -1.27 17.47 1.93
N GLY A 116 -0.02 17.05 2.04
CA GLY A 116 0.99 17.20 1.03
C GLY A 116 0.63 16.47 -0.27
N LEU A 117 0.19 15.21 -0.18
CA LEU A 117 -0.27 14.43 -1.34
C LEU A 117 -1.44 15.14 -2.04
N ASN A 118 -2.43 15.62 -1.28
CA ASN A 118 -3.58 16.35 -1.83
C ASN A 118 -3.24 17.74 -2.41
N ARG A 119 -2.02 18.27 -2.16
CA ARG A 119 -1.54 19.52 -2.76
C ARG A 119 -0.85 19.30 -4.12
N ILE A 120 -0.52 18.06 -4.47
CA ILE A 120 0.08 17.74 -5.78
C ILE A 120 -1.05 17.81 -6.83
N PRO A 121 -0.98 18.70 -7.84
CA PRO A 121 -2.09 18.95 -8.77
C PRO A 121 -2.60 17.71 -9.52
N GLU A 122 -1.72 16.75 -9.79
CA GLU A 122 -2.05 15.51 -10.50
C GLU A 122 -2.61 14.40 -9.59
N ILE A 123 -2.57 14.57 -8.27
CA ILE A 123 -3.23 13.67 -7.32
C ILE A 123 -4.64 14.20 -7.07
N VAL A 124 -5.64 13.39 -7.42
CA VAL A 124 -7.06 13.74 -7.26
C VAL A 124 -7.49 13.65 -5.81
N ALA A 125 -7.03 12.61 -5.11
CA ALA A 125 -7.31 12.40 -3.70
C ALA A 125 -6.26 11.50 -3.04
N ALA A 126 -5.93 11.80 -1.78
CA ALA A 126 -5.21 10.92 -0.87
C ALA A 126 -5.97 10.83 0.46
N ILE A 127 -6.40 9.63 0.85
CA ILE A 127 -7.25 9.41 2.03
C ILE A 127 -6.72 8.25 2.88
N LYS A 128 -6.65 8.46 4.21
CA LYS A 128 -6.38 7.37 5.16
C LYS A 128 -7.53 6.37 5.13
N ILE A 129 -7.21 5.08 5.09
CA ILE A 129 -8.19 3.99 5.13
C ILE A 129 -7.88 3.03 6.27
N ASP A 130 -8.93 2.38 6.77
CA ASP A 130 -8.81 1.33 7.80
C ASP A 130 -8.61 -0.04 7.11
N PRO A 131 -7.43 -0.67 7.22
CA PRO A 131 -7.15 -1.96 6.60
C PRO A 131 -8.11 -3.07 7.06
N LYS A 132 -8.68 -2.97 8.26
CA LYS A 132 -9.59 -3.99 8.80
C LYS A 132 -10.89 -4.10 8.01
N ARG A 133 -11.27 -3.04 7.27
CA ARG A 133 -12.48 -2.99 6.45
C ARG A 133 -12.28 -3.56 5.04
N ILE A 134 -11.05 -3.87 4.66
CA ILE A 134 -10.70 -4.37 3.32
C ILE A 134 -10.84 -5.89 3.31
N LYS A 135 -11.58 -6.44 2.34
CA LYS A 135 -11.76 -7.90 2.23
C LYS A 135 -10.47 -8.59 1.77
N SER A 136 -9.80 -8.02 0.78
CA SER A 136 -8.53 -8.51 0.25
C SER A 136 -7.29 -8.06 1.05
N LYS A 137 -7.45 -7.71 2.34
CA LYS A 137 -6.35 -7.17 3.18
C LYS A 137 -5.15 -8.09 3.30
N GLU A 138 -5.33 -9.39 3.10
CA GLU A 138 -4.26 -10.39 3.04
C GLU A 138 -3.24 -10.10 1.93
N ASN A 139 -3.66 -9.41 0.87
CA ASN A 139 -2.79 -9.01 -0.24
C ASN A 139 -1.74 -7.96 0.18
N LEU A 140 -1.88 -7.35 1.36
CA LEU A 140 -0.94 -6.35 1.89
C LEU A 140 0.05 -6.95 2.90
N LEU A 141 0.04 -8.27 3.09
CA LEU A 141 0.92 -8.96 4.02
C LEU A 141 2.19 -9.40 3.29
N PHE A 142 3.30 -8.73 3.59
CA PHE A 142 4.65 -9.04 3.15
C PHE A 142 5.68 -8.49 4.13
#